data_AF-A0A437PVX1-F1
#
_entry.id   AF-A0A437PVX1-F1
#
_cell.length_a   1.000
_cell.length_b   1.000
_cell.length_c   1.000
_cell.angle_alpha   90.00
_cell.angle_beta   90.00
_cell.angle_gamma   90.00
#
_symmetry.space_group_name_H-M   'P 1'
#
loop_
_entity.id
_entity.type
_entity.pdbx_description
1 polymer ?
#
loop_
_entity_poly.entity_id
_entity_poly.type
_entity_poly.pdbx_seq_one_letter_code
_entity_poly.pdbx_strand_id
1 'polypeptide(L)'
;MRGAAAGLLVAVVVLAAAGCSNNNSPSSEASKAASAASSVASRAGGVVASATAKAQKELDRVKGGVNAKGDIELGAVTKDGDRTAVPVTATNSSGSKASYAVQVDFRDPGGNLLDTVVVTIDDVDKGASKKAKARSNRTLSGDVKADVARALRH
;
A
#
# COMPACT_ATOMS: atom_id res chain seq x y z
N MET A 1 -10.14 -56.37 -8.39
CA MET A 1 -10.92 -55.99 -7.18
C MET A 1 -10.93 -54.47 -7.15
N ARG A 2 -11.96 -53.82 -7.70
CA ARG A 2 -13.18 -53.32 -7.03
C ARG A 2 -12.88 -52.28 -5.94
N GLY A 3 -13.26 -51.02 -6.21
CA GLY A 3 -13.36 -49.92 -5.24
C GLY A 3 -13.50 -48.57 -5.93
N ALA A 4 -14.74 -48.10 -6.12
CA ALA A 4 -15.13 -46.85 -6.77
C ALA A 4 -15.78 -45.88 -5.76
N ALA A 5 -15.62 -44.57 -5.96
CA ALA A 5 -16.56 -43.45 -5.69
C ALA A 5 -15.79 -42.12 -5.82
N ALA A 6 -15.92 -41.29 -6.85
CA ALA A 6 -17.07 -40.48 -7.28
C ALA A 6 -17.38 -39.30 -6.33
N GLY A 7 -17.04 -38.10 -6.78
CA GLY A 7 -17.37 -36.81 -6.17
C GLY A 7 -17.29 -35.69 -7.22
N LEU A 8 -18.16 -35.77 -8.21
CA LEU A 8 -18.30 -34.84 -9.34
C LEU A 8 -19.14 -33.63 -8.87
N LEU A 9 -18.58 -32.42 -8.82
CA LEU A 9 -19.37 -31.18 -8.73
C LEU A 9 -19.37 -30.52 -10.11
N VAL A 10 -20.43 -30.84 -10.85
CA VAL A 10 -20.73 -30.32 -12.19
C VAL A 10 -21.15 -28.85 -12.07
N ALA A 11 -20.47 -27.98 -12.80
CA ALA A 11 -20.98 -26.67 -13.15
C ALA A 11 -22.14 -26.85 -14.15
N VAL A 12 -23.37 -26.61 -13.71
CA VAL A 12 -24.50 -26.37 -14.61
C VAL A 12 -24.97 -24.93 -14.37
N VAL A 13 -24.48 -24.01 -15.18
CA VAL A 13 -25.09 -22.69 -15.32
C VAL A 13 -26.28 -22.87 -16.25
N VAL A 14 -27.47 -22.91 -15.68
CA VAL A 14 -28.73 -22.92 -16.45
C VAL A 14 -28.95 -21.51 -17.00
N LEU A 15 -28.71 -21.32 -18.31
CA LEU A 15 -29.24 -20.17 -19.05
C LEU A 15 -30.75 -20.38 -19.25
N ALA A 16 -31.56 -19.80 -18.37
CA ALA A 16 -32.99 -19.66 -18.61
C ALA A 16 -33.22 -18.49 -19.58
N ALA A 17 -33.31 -18.79 -20.88
CA ALA A 17 -33.83 -17.87 -21.88
C ALA A 17 -35.37 -17.85 -21.76
N ALA A 18 -35.90 -16.83 -21.08
CA ALA A 18 -37.31 -16.46 -21.19
C ALA A 18 -37.48 -15.44 -22.33
N GLY A 19 -38.54 -15.63 -23.11
CA GLY A 19 -38.74 -15.06 -24.44
C GLY A 19 -39.00 -13.55 -24.53
N CYS A 20 -38.92 -13.11 -25.79
CA CYS A 20 -39.27 -11.83 -26.41
C CYS A 20 -40.59 -11.22 -25.86
N SER A 21 -40.79 -9.89 -25.75
CA SER A 21 -40.64 -8.87 -26.79
C SER A 21 -40.69 -7.43 -26.21
N ASN A 22 -39.95 -6.54 -26.89
CA ASN A 22 -40.08 -5.08 -26.98
C ASN A 22 -39.73 -4.16 -25.78
N ASN A 23 -38.55 -3.55 -25.90
CA ASN A 23 -38.14 -2.23 -25.38
C ASN A 23 -37.94 -2.07 -23.86
N ASN A 24 -36.81 -2.57 -23.33
CA ASN A 24 -36.20 -1.95 -22.15
C ASN A 24 -34.69 -2.24 -22.05
N SER A 25 -33.93 -1.19 -21.72
CA SER A 25 -32.47 -1.11 -21.67
C SER A 25 -31.79 -2.25 -20.89
N PRO A 26 -30.66 -2.81 -21.41
CA PRO A 26 -29.86 -3.81 -20.69
C PRO A 26 -28.90 -3.09 -19.72
N SER A 27 -29.41 -2.49 -18.65
CA SER A 27 -28.58 -1.72 -17.70
C SER A 27 -28.62 -2.23 -16.26
N SER A 28 -29.24 -3.38 -16.00
CA SER A 28 -29.47 -3.84 -14.61
C SER A 28 -28.97 -5.25 -14.29
N GLU A 29 -28.11 -5.89 -15.10
CA GLU A 29 -27.52 -7.20 -14.73
C GLU A 29 -25.97 -7.22 -14.83
N ALA A 30 -25.34 -6.06 -15.08
CA ALA A 30 -23.89 -5.87 -14.93
C ALA A 30 -23.49 -5.40 -13.51
N SER A 31 -24.44 -4.87 -12.73
CA SER A 31 -24.17 -4.16 -11.47
C SER A 31 -23.91 -5.06 -10.26
N LYS A 32 -24.18 -6.37 -10.35
CA LYS A 32 -23.94 -7.32 -9.25
C LYS A 32 -22.54 -7.93 -9.26
N ALA A 33 -21.92 -8.11 -10.44
CA ALA A 33 -20.52 -8.54 -10.54
C ALA A 33 -19.53 -7.42 -10.17
N ALA A 34 -19.85 -6.17 -10.51
CA ALA A 34 -19.05 -5.00 -10.15
C ALA A 34 -19.01 -4.76 -8.63
N SER A 35 -20.11 -5.00 -7.92
CA SER A 35 -20.21 -4.77 -6.47
C SER A 35 -19.34 -5.71 -5.63
N ALA A 36 -19.07 -6.93 -6.10
CA ALA A 36 -18.18 -7.88 -5.41
C ALA A 36 -16.69 -7.51 -5.60
N ALA A 37 -16.29 -7.14 -6.82
CA ALA A 37 -14.95 -6.62 -7.09
C ALA A 37 -14.69 -5.28 -6.38
N SER A 38 -15.68 -4.40 -6.37
CA SER A 38 -15.61 -3.11 -5.66
C SER A 38 -15.60 -3.30 -4.14
N SER A 39 -16.23 -4.34 -3.58
CA SER A 39 -16.17 -4.60 -2.13
C SER A 39 -14.80 -5.12 -1.67
N VAL A 40 -14.10 -5.89 -2.51
CA VAL A 40 -12.70 -6.29 -2.25
C VAL A 40 -11.75 -5.12 -2.43
N ALA A 41 -11.92 -4.32 -3.49
CA ALA A 41 -11.14 -3.10 -3.70
C ALA A 41 -11.38 -2.05 -2.60
N SER A 42 -12.61 -1.90 -2.09
CA SER A 42 -12.96 -0.99 -0.99
C SER A 42 -12.48 -1.51 0.37
N ARG A 43 -12.37 -2.83 0.58
CA ARG A 43 -11.76 -3.40 1.79
C ARG A 43 -10.23 -3.29 1.77
N ALA A 44 -9.59 -3.49 0.62
CA ALA A 44 -8.17 -3.19 0.45
C ALA A 44 -7.91 -1.68 0.58
N GLY A 45 -8.69 -0.87 -0.13
CA GLY A 45 -8.62 0.60 -0.12
C GLY A 45 -8.96 1.22 1.23
N GLY A 46 -9.89 0.66 2.01
CA GLY A 46 -10.26 1.18 3.33
C GLY A 46 -9.19 0.96 4.40
N VAL A 47 -8.52 -0.20 4.36
CA VAL A 47 -7.39 -0.50 5.27
C VAL A 47 -6.17 0.35 4.90
N VAL A 48 -5.94 0.56 3.61
CA VAL A 48 -4.87 1.41 3.09
C VAL A 48 -5.17 2.89 3.37
N ALA A 49 -6.39 3.37 3.12
CA ALA A 49 -6.81 4.74 3.42
C ALA A 49 -6.70 5.06 4.92
N SER A 50 -7.03 4.10 5.80
CA SER A 50 -6.85 4.27 7.24
C SER A 50 -5.37 4.32 7.64
N ALA A 51 -4.51 3.51 7.01
CA ALA A 51 -3.06 3.54 7.23
C ALA A 51 -2.44 4.86 6.72
N THR A 52 -2.84 5.32 5.54
CA THR A 52 -2.47 6.63 5.00
C THR A 52 -2.97 7.75 5.90
N ALA A 53 -4.22 7.71 6.39
CA ALA A 53 -4.74 8.72 7.31
C ALA A 53 -3.95 8.80 8.62
N LYS A 54 -3.51 7.65 9.16
CA LYS A 54 -2.63 7.62 10.33
C LYS A 54 -1.26 8.22 10.01
N ALA A 55 -0.66 7.85 8.87
CA ALA A 55 0.62 8.42 8.41
C ALA A 55 0.54 9.94 8.22
N GLN A 56 -0.55 10.42 7.60
CA GLN A 56 -0.83 11.84 7.43
C GLN A 56 -0.95 12.54 8.78
N LYS A 57 -1.69 11.98 9.73
CA LYS A 57 -1.81 12.52 11.09
C LYS A 57 -0.48 12.61 11.85
N GLU A 58 0.43 11.65 11.65
CA GLU A 58 1.78 11.72 12.22
C GLU A 58 2.60 12.84 11.57
N LEU A 59 2.49 13.03 10.26
CA LEU A 59 3.15 14.13 9.55
C LEU A 59 2.55 15.49 9.90
N ASP A 60 1.23 15.60 10.07
CA ASP A 60 0.55 16.85 10.42
C ASP A 60 0.88 17.31 11.86
N ARG A 61 1.39 16.41 12.71
CA ARG A 61 1.94 16.80 14.02
C ARG A 61 3.25 17.57 13.89
N VAL A 62 3.95 17.45 12.77
CA VAL A 62 5.19 18.20 12.49
C VAL A 62 4.81 19.64 12.13
N LYS A 63 4.78 20.52 13.13
CA LYS A 63 4.51 21.94 12.92
C LYS A 63 5.69 22.63 12.24
N GLY A 64 5.43 23.33 11.14
CA GLY A 64 6.45 24.10 10.42
C GLY A 64 7.44 23.25 9.61
N GLY A 65 7.13 21.97 9.38
CA GLY A 65 7.99 21.06 8.64
C GLY A 65 8.22 21.53 7.19
N VAL A 66 9.47 21.54 6.76
CA VAL A 66 9.86 21.86 5.38
C VAL A 66 9.86 20.58 4.56
N ASN A 67 9.34 20.63 3.32
CA ASN A 67 9.43 19.50 2.40
C ASN A 67 10.89 19.12 2.17
N ALA A 68 11.23 17.89 2.53
CA ALA A 68 12.60 17.39 2.56
C ALA A 68 12.76 16.10 1.74
N LYS A 69 11.86 15.83 0.78
CA LYS A 69 11.93 14.62 -0.04
C LYS A 69 13.27 14.47 -0.78
N GLY A 70 13.91 15.57 -1.16
CA GLY A 70 15.24 15.55 -1.80
C GLY A 70 16.40 15.22 -0.86
N ASP A 71 16.20 15.30 0.45
CA ASP A 71 17.19 14.92 1.46
C ASP A 71 17.16 13.41 1.78
N ILE A 72 16.19 12.66 1.22
CA ILE A 72 15.93 11.25 1.54
C ILE A 72 16.32 10.32 0.40
N GLU A 73 17.07 9.28 0.74
CA GLU A 73 17.40 8.18 -0.15
C GLU A 73 16.91 6.83 0.41
N LEU A 74 16.30 6.03 -0.45
CA LEU A 74 15.91 4.66 -0.13
C LEU A 74 16.97 3.68 -0.63
N GLY A 75 17.29 2.69 0.21
CA GLY A 75 18.09 1.54 -0.19
C GLY A 75 17.27 0.51 -0.98
N ALA A 76 17.86 -0.67 -1.18
CA ALA A 76 17.14 -1.81 -1.74
C ALA A 76 16.06 -2.32 -0.77
N VAL A 77 14.93 -2.75 -1.32
CA VAL A 77 13.89 -3.46 -0.57
C VAL A 77 14.43 -4.84 -0.17
N THR A 78 14.31 -5.19 1.10
CA THR A 78 14.79 -6.45 1.67
C THR A 78 13.72 -7.14 2.50
N LYS A 79 13.91 -8.44 2.76
CA LYS A 79 13.12 -9.16 3.77
C LYS A 79 13.75 -8.99 5.15
N ASP A 80 12.91 -8.76 6.14
CA ASP A 80 13.24 -8.63 7.56
C ASP A 80 12.32 -9.55 8.36
N GLY A 81 12.68 -10.84 8.38
CA GLY A 81 11.80 -11.92 8.82
C GLY A 81 10.62 -12.11 7.86
N ASP A 82 9.39 -12.10 8.40
CA ASP A 82 8.14 -12.13 7.63
C ASP A 82 7.71 -10.76 7.08
N ARG A 83 8.47 -9.71 7.35
CA ARG A 83 8.18 -8.33 6.92
C ARG A 83 9.07 -7.91 5.78
N THR A 84 8.61 -6.90 5.05
CA THR A 84 9.42 -6.19 4.06
C THR A 84 10.01 -4.95 4.72
N ALA A 85 11.25 -4.62 4.39
CA ALA A 85 11.90 -3.44 4.91
C ALA A 85 12.68 -2.71 3.81
N VAL A 86 12.89 -1.42 4.01
CA VAL A 86 13.80 -0.63 3.19
C VAL A 86 14.64 0.30 4.09
N PRO A 87 15.97 0.36 3.91
CA PRO A 87 16.80 1.36 4.56
C PRO A 87 16.39 2.76 4.08
N VAL A 88 16.27 3.70 5.01
CA VAL A 88 15.99 5.11 4.73
C VAL A 88 17.18 5.91 5.22
N THR A 89 17.81 6.68 4.34
CA THR A 89 18.91 7.59 4.68
C THR A 89 18.40 9.01 4.55
N ALA A 90 18.56 9.82 5.60
CA ALA A 90 18.32 11.26 5.56
C ALA A 90 19.65 11.99 5.61
N THR A 91 19.87 12.94 4.70
CA THR A 91 21.06 13.79 4.63
C THR A 91 20.68 15.23 4.93
N ASN A 92 21.23 15.79 6.01
CA ASN A 92 20.85 17.13 6.45
C ASN A 92 21.59 18.24 5.71
N SER A 93 20.95 18.76 4.67
CA SER A 93 21.42 19.89 3.87
C SER A 93 21.25 21.27 4.54
N SER A 94 20.60 21.33 5.71
CA SER A 94 20.32 22.60 6.39
C SER A 94 21.53 23.15 7.18
N GLY A 95 21.39 24.36 7.71
CA GLY A 95 22.43 25.05 8.48
C GLY A 95 22.56 24.62 9.95
N SER A 96 21.67 23.77 10.46
CA SER A 96 21.58 23.34 11.86
C SER A 96 21.21 21.88 11.96
N LYS A 97 21.22 21.31 13.18
CA LYS A 97 20.65 19.98 13.44
C LYS A 97 19.16 19.96 13.09
N ALA A 98 18.69 18.83 12.56
CA ALA A 98 17.27 18.63 12.21
C ALA A 98 16.84 17.17 12.38
N SER A 99 15.55 16.96 12.55
CA SER A 99 14.88 15.66 12.51
C SER A 99 14.03 15.52 11.26
N TYR A 100 13.77 14.28 10.84
CA TYR A 100 13.01 13.97 9.64
C TYR A 100 11.87 13.02 9.96
N ALA A 101 10.68 13.33 9.46
CA ALA A 101 9.56 12.38 9.40
C ALA A 101 9.34 11.98 7.94
N VAL A 102 9.50 10.69 7.64
CA VAL A 102 9.48 10.15 6.28
C VAL A 102 8.38 9.13 6.15
N GLN A 103 7.42 9.38 5.26
CA GLN A 103 6.43 8.40 4.84
C GLN A 103 6.97 7.60 3.66
N VAL A 104 7.07 6.29 3.84
CA VAL A 104 7.47 5.31 2.83
C VAL A 104 6.25 4.47 2.46
N ASP A 105 5.96 4.42 1.16
CA ASP A 105 4.90 3.59 0.59
C ASP A 105 5.51 2.33 -0.04
N PHE A 106 4.98 1.17 0.31
CA PHE A 106 5.30 -0.11 -0.33
C PHE A 106 4.23 -0.43 -1.37
N ARG A 107 4.64 -0.76 -2.60
CA ARG A 107 3.75 -0.96 -3.75
C ARG A 107 4.10 -2.21 -4.52
N ASP A 108 3.11 -2.83 -5.18
CA ASP A 108 3.38 -3.87 -6.17
C ASP A 108 3.81 -3.25 -7.53
N PRO A 109 4.27 -4.06 -8.52
CA PRO A 109 4.73 -3.55 -9.81
C PRO A 109 3.67 -2.81 -10.63
N GLY A 110 2.38 -3.10 -10.40
CA GLY A 110 1.24 -2.40 -10.99
C GLY A 110 0.90 -1.07 -10.30
N GLY A 111 1.62 -0.72 -9.22
CA GLY A 111 1.50 0.57 -8.53
C GLY A 111 0.49 0.60 -7.39
N ASN A 112 -0.19 -0.51 -7.09
CA ASN A 112 -1.14 -0.53 -5.98
C ASN A 112 -0.39 -0.43 -4.65
N LEU A 113 -0.94 0.35 -3.73
CA LEU A 113 -0.38 0.56 -2.39
C LEU A 113 -0.65 -0.68 -1.53
N LEU A 114 0.42 -1.34 -1.10
CA LEU A 114 0.39 -2.54 -0.27
C LEU A 114 0.46 -2.20 1.23
N ASP A 115 1.28 -1.22 1.61
CA ASP A 115 1.41 -0.73 2.98
C ASP A 115 2.06 0.66 3.00
N THR A 116 1.88 1.41 4.08
CA THR A 116 2.59 2.69 4.30
C THR A 116 3.17 2.74 5.71
N VAL A 117 4.36 3.32 5.84
CA VAL A 117 5.10 3.39 7.10
C VAL A 117 5.66 4.80 7.24
N VAL A 118 5.49 5.42 8.42
CA VAL A 118 6.22 6.64 8.77
C VAL A 118 7.38 6.26 9.67
N VAL A 119 8.57 6.71 9.32
CA VAL A 119 9.78 6.57 10.12
C VAL A 119 10.31 7.95 10.50
N THR A 120 10.75 8.09 11.74
CA THR A 120 11.42 9.29 12.22
C THR A 120 12.92 9.05 12.28
N ILE A 121 13.71 10.01 11.80
CA ILE A 121 15.17 10.02 11.90
C ILE A 121 15.55 11.27 12.70
N ASP A 122 15.94 11.06 13.95
CA ASP A 122 16.19 12.15 14.88
C ASP A 122 17.63 12.63 14.92
N ASP A 123 17.79 13.92 15.23
CA ASP A 123 19.06 14.55 15.54
C ASP A 123 20.12 14.34 14.46
N VAL A 124 19.79 14.58 13.20
CA VAL A 124 20.76 14.55 12.10
C VAL A 124 21.58 15.83 12.15
N ASP A 125 22.86 15.71 12.51
CA ASP A 125 23.77 16.85 12.55
C ASP A 125 23.87 17.56 11.20
N LYS A 126 24.25 18.84 11.22
CA LYS A 126 24.44 19.65 10.02
C LYS A 126 25.40 18.96 9.04
N GLY A 127 24.97 18.78 7.79
CA GLY A 127 25.77 18.15 6.74
C GLY A 127 26.00 16.65 6.91
N ALA A 128 25.45 16.03 7.95
CA ALA A 128 25.59 14.61 8.21
C ALA A 128 24.42 13.81 7.61
N SER A 129 24.60 12.49 7.53
CA SER A 129 23.55 11.56 7.18
C SER A 129 23.29 10.58 8.31
N LYS A 130 22.01 10.23 8.54
CA LYS A 130 21.61 9.15 9.43
C LYS A 130 20.69 8.18 8.72
N LYS A 131 20.69 6.94 9.20
CA LYS A 131 19.88 5.85 8.66
C LYS A 131 18.81 5.43 9.65
N ALA A 132 17.63 5.12 9.13
CA ALA A 132 16.63 4.32 9.80
C ALA A 132 16.14 3.21 8.87
N LYS A 133 15.23 2.39 9.38
CA LYS A 133 14.63 1.29 8.62
C LYS A 133 13.11 1.48 8.62
N ALA A 134 12.53 1.62 7.42
CA ALA A 134 11.08 1.54 7.27
C ALA A 134 10.72 0.05 7.12
N ARG A 135 10.01 -0.51 8.11
CA ARG A 135 9.57 -1.91 8.13
C ARG A 135 8.06 -1.97 7.99
N SER A 136 7.56 -2.77 7.05
CA SER A 136 6.13 -2.93 6.80
C SER A 136 5.39 -3.43 8.05
N ASN A 137 4.16 -2.96 8.24
CA ASN A 137 3.29 -3.34 9.34
C ASN A 137 2.72 -4.77 9.17
N ARG A 138 2.77 -5.28 7.94
CA ARG A 138 2.21 -6.58 7.52
C ARG A 138 3.18 -7.32 6.58
N THR A 139 2.97 -8.62 6.44
CA THR A 139 3.68 -9.44 5.47
C THR A 139 3.21 -9.05 4.08
N LEU A 140 4.17 -8.75 3.20
CA LEU A 140 3.92 -8.42 1.79
C LEU A 140 4.36 -9.60 0.93
N SER A 141 3.59 -9.89 -0.11
CA SER A 141 3.83 -11.02 -1.02
C SER A 141 4.04 -10.50 -2.44
N GLY A 142 4.78 -11.25 -3.24
CA GLY A 142 5.16 -10.85 -4.60
C GLY A 142 6.31 -9.84 -4.63
N ASP A 143 6.53 -9.25 -5.79
CA ASP A 143 7.50 -8.17 -5.98
C ASP A 143 7.02 -6.90 -5.28
N VAL A 144 7.90 -6.28 -4.49
CA VAL A 144 7.57 -5.06 -3.75
C VAL A 144 8.58 -3.96 -4.10
N LYS A 145 8.06 -2.78 -4.42
CA LYS A 145 8.81 -1.54 -4.58
C LYS A 145 8.53 -0.62 -3.39
N ALA A 146 9.45 0.28 -3.08
CA ALA A 146 9.27 1.31 -2.07
C ALA A 146 9.51 2.70 -2.68
N ASP A 147 8.71 3.68 -2.28
CA ASP A 147 8.89 5.09 -2.65
C ASP A 147 8.68 6.01 -1.44
N VAL A 148 9.31 7.19 -1.47
CA VAL A 148 9.08 8.22 -0.46
C VAL A 148 7.85 9.02 -0.86
N ALA A 149 6.71 8.76 -0.23
CA ALA A 149 5.49 9.52 -0.51
C ALA A 149 5.63 10.98 -0.06
N ARG A 150 6.13 11.18 1.18
CA ARG A 150 6.33 12.49 1.80
C ARG A 150 7.53 12.45 2.73
N ALA A 151 8.24 13.57 2.86
CA ALA A 151 9.24 13.74 3.90
C ALA A 151 9.23 15.18 4.41
N LEU A 152 9.27 15.35 5.72
CA LEU A 152 9.30 16.64 6.39
C LEU A 152 10.55 16.74 7.27
N ARG A 153 11.23 17.87 7.21
CA ARG A 153 12.35 18.24 8.09
C ARG A 153 11.88 19.26 9.12
N HIS A 154 12.24 19.08 10.39
CA HIS A 154 11.85 19.93 11.51
C HIS A 154 12.88 19.99 12.63
#